data_AF-A0A2R6K1Z8-F1
#
_entry.id   AF-A0A2R6K1Z8-F1
#
_cell.length_a   1.000
_cell.length_b   1.000
_cell.length_c   1.000
_cell.angle_alpha   90.00
_cell.angle_beta   90.00
_cell.angle_gamma   90.00
#
_symmetry.space_group_name_H-M   'P 1'
#
loop_
_entity.id
_entity.type
_entity.pdbx_description
1 polymer ?
#
loop_
_entity_poly.entity_id
_entity_poly.type
_entity_poly.pdbx_seq_one_letter_code
_entity_poly.pdbx_strand_id
1 'polypeptide(L)'
;MEAVHPSQRVAVLADAQNLYHSAQSIYSRKIDYASLLDGAVSDRRLTRAIAYVIRADSPDEERFFHALTGIGYETKIKDIKTFGDGSKKADWDVGMSLDAVSLAPHVDTVVLCTGDGDFARLCTHLRHAGVRVEAMAFRESAAEELEESVDGFTDLSEDPNRYLL
;
A
#
# COMPACT_ATOMS: atom_id res chain seq x y z
N MET A 1 -12.76 8.87 -13.73
CA MET A 1 -13.56 7.73 -14.24
C MET A 1 -14.37 7.19 -13.09
N GLU A 2 -15.71 7.38 -13.08
CA GLU A 2 -16.55 7.09 -11.90
C GLU A 2 -17.04 5.64 -11.78
N ALA A 3 -17.07 4.87 -12.87
CA ALA A 3 -17.57 3.49 -12.83
C ALA A 3 -16.46 2.48 -12.49
N VAL A 4 -16.62 1.78 -11.36
CA VAL A 4 -15.83 0.60 -11.00
C VAL A 4 -16.49 -0.63 -11.66
N HIS A 5 -15.71 -1.41 -12.40
CA HIS A 5 -16.19 -2.58 -13.13
C HIS A 5 -15.51 -3.86 -12.63
N PRO A 6 -16.24 -4.96 -12.43
CA PRO A 6 -15.65 -6.22 -11.94
C PRO A 6 -14.54 -6.80 -12.84
N SER A 7 -14.51 -6.43 -14.12
CA SER A 7 -13.49 -6.87 -15.07
C SER A 7 -12.16 -6.13 -14.95
N GLN A 8 -12.10 -5.03 -14.19
CA GLN A 8 -10.89 -4.23 -14.02
C GLN A 8 -9.76 -5.08 -13.42
N ARG A 9 -8.58 -4.92 -13.99
CA ARG A 9 -7.33 -5.48 -13.50
C ARG A 9 -6.75 -4.56 -12.45
N VAL A 10 -6.48 -5.09 -11.27
CA VAL A 10 -6.04 -4.32 -10.11
C VAL A 10 -4.61 -4.71 -9.72
N ALA A 11 -3.75 -3.71 -9.53
CA ALA A 11 -2.51 -3.87 -8.78
C ALA A 11 -2.66 -3.28 -7.38
N VAL A 12 -2.21 -4.02 -6.37
CA VAL A 12 -2.21 -3.57 -4.96
C VAL A 12 -0.76 -3.38 -4.52
N LEU A 13 -0.46 -2.20 -3.98
CA LEU A 13 0.88 -1.81 -3.53
C LEU A 13 0.75 -1.37 -2.07
N ALA A 14 1.23 -2.21 -1.14
CA ALA A 14 1.08 -1.97 0.29
C ALA A 14 2.39 -1.55 0.93
N ASP A 15 2.42 -0.35 1.51
CA ASP A 15 3.52 0.12 2.34
C ASP A 15 3.31 -0.41 3.76
N ALA A 16 3.97 -1.53 4.07
CA ALA A 16 3.79 -2.18 5.35
C ALA A 16 4.30 -1.34 6.52
N GLN A 17 5.30 -0.47 6.27
CA GLN A 17 5.86 0.38 7.31
C GLN A 17 4.88 1.50 7.66
N ASN A 18 4.37 2.21 6.65
CA ASN A 18 3.40 3.29 6.85
C ASN A 18 2.12 2.76 7.54
N LEU A 19 1.55 1.67 7.02
CA LEU A 19 0.35 1.05 7.58
C LEU A 19 0.56 0.56 9.02
N TYR A 20 1.70 -0.05 9.32
CA TYR A 20 2.03 -0.50 10.68
C TYR A 20 2.13 0.67 11.66
N HIS A 21 2.84 1.74 11.29
CA HIS A 21 2.97 2.92 12.14
C HIS A 21 1.62 3.58 12.42
N SER A 22 0.77 3.73 11.40
CA SER A 22 -0.57 4.30 11.57
C SER A 22 -1.45 3.43 12.47
N ALA A 23 -1.54 2.13 12.19
CA ALA A 23 -2.35 1.20 12.98
C ALA A 23 -1.89 1.12 14.45
N GLN A 24 -0.57 1.08 14.67
CA GLN A 24 0.00 1.01 16.01
C GLN A 24 -0.19 2.32 16.78
N SER A 25 -0.03 3.47 16.12
CA SER A 25 -0.18 4.80 16.73
C SER A 25 -1.62 5.10 17.12
N ILE A 26 -2.57 4.83 16.21
CA ILE A 26 -3.98 5.20 16.40
C ILE A 26 -4.74 4.15 17.23
N TYR A 27 -4.52 2.87 16.95
CA TYR A 27 -5.32 1.78 17.52
C TYR A 27 -4.54 0.81 18.41
N SER A 28 -3.20 0.89 18.44
CA SER A 28 -2.34 -0.11 19.10
C SER A 28 -2.60 -1.56 18.62
N ARG A 29 -2.98 -1.71 17.34
CA ARG A 29 -3.33 -2.99 16.71
C ARG A 29 -2.49 -3.23 15.44
N LYS A 30 -2.52 -4.47 14.95
CA LYS A 30 -1.84 -4.85 13.70
C LYS A 30 -2.84 -4.83 12.54
N ILE A 31 -2.35 -4.62 11.32
CA ILE A 31 -3.17 -4.71 10.11
C ILE A 31 -3.51 -6.18 9.80
N ASP A 32 -4.76 -6.42 9.44
CA ASP A 32 -5.18 -7.63 8.74
C ASP A 32 -4.95 -7.46 7.23
N TYR A 33 -3.82 -7.99 6.74
CA TYR A 33 -3.45 -7.90 5.33
C TYR A 33 -4.35 -8.73 4.41
N ALA A 34 -5.04 -9.76 4.93
CA ALA A 34 -5.98 -10.52 4.10
C ALA A 34 -7.22 -9.68 3.80
N SER A 35 -7.78 -9.04 4.84
CA SER A 35 -8.90 -8.12 4.72
C SER A 35 -8.54 -6.85 3.93
N LEU A 36 -7.31 -6.36 4.07
CA LEU A 36 -6.78 -5.25 3.25
C LEU A 36 -6.75 -5.61 1.77
N LEU A 37 -6.20 -6.79 1.41
CA LEU A 37 -6.13 -7.24 0.03
C LEU A 37 -7.52 -7.44 -0.57
N ASP A 38 -8.42 -8.09 0.18
CA ASP A 38 -9.81 -8.31 -0.21
C ASP A 38 -10.54 -6.98 -0.48
N GLY A 39 -10.43 -6.03 0.45
CA GLY A 39 -11.00 -4.69 0.30
C GLY A 39 -10.41 -3.92 -0.88
N ALA A 40 -9.09 -4.00 -1.10
CA ALA A 40 -8.41 -3.37 -2.22
C ALA A 40 -8.86 -3.94 -3.57
N VAL A 41 -9.03 -5.26 -3.66
CA VAL A 41 -9.46 -5.91 -4.90
C VAL A 41 -10.94 -5.66 -5.16
N SER A 42 -11.80 -5.69 -4.14
CA SER A 42 -13.23 -5.36 -4.23
C SER A 42 -13.95 -6.11 -5.37
N ASP A 43 -13.85 -7.44 -5.38
CA ASP A 43 -14.43 -8.34 -6.42
C ASP A 43 -13.94 -8.10 -7.86
N ARG A 44 -12.82 -7.37 -8.04
CA ARG A 44 -12.16 -7.17 -9.34
C ARG A 44 -11.08 -8.22 -9.59
N ARG A 45 -10.41 -8.14 -10.74
CA ARG A 45 -9.36 -9.09 -11.12
C ARG A 45 -8.01 -8.65 -10.56
N LEU A 46 -7.51 -9.32 -9.52
CA LEU A 46 -6.15 -9.08 -9.04
C LEU A 46 -5.12 -9.49 -10.11
N THR A 47 -4.28 -8.54 -10.53
CA THR A 47 -3.14 -8.77 -11.42
C THR A 47 -1.86 -9.00 -10.62
N ARG A 48 -1.63 -8.17 -9.59
CA ARG A 48 -0.43 -8.26 -8.74
C ARG A 48 -0.68 -7.61 -7.39
N ALA A 49 -0.17 -8.21 -6.32
CA ALA A 49 -0.16 -7.62 -4.99
C ALA A 49 1.29 -7.60 -4.49
N ILE A 50 1.80 -6.43 -4.11
CA ILE A 50 3.18 -6.28 -3.61
C ILE A 50 3.12 -5.61 -2.23
N ALA A 51 3.76 -6.24 -1.25
CA ALA A 51 3.97 -5.68 0.08
C ALA A 51 5.43 -5.26 0.23
N TYR A 52 5.63 -3.97 0.49
CA TYR A 52 6.93 -3.35 0.71
C TYR A 52 7.22 -3.36 2.20
N VAL A 53 8.22 -4.14 2.59
CA VAL A 53 8.56 -4.40 4.00
C VAL A 53 10.01 -4.05 4.26
N ILE A 54 10.27 -3.58 5.47
CA ILE A 54 11.63 -3.27 5.93
C ILE A 54 11.99 -4.31 6.98
N ARG A 55 13.16 -4.91 6.81
CA ARG A 55 13.69 -5.88 7.75
C ARG A 55 14.29 -5.15 8.95
N ALA A 56 13.71 -5.38 10.12
CA ALA A 56 14.30 -5.13 11.42
C ALA A 56 14.84 -6.46 11.98
N ASP A 57 15.89 -6.44 12.79
CA ASP A 57 16.52 -7.68 13.30
C ASP A 57 15.64 -8.38 14.37
N SER A 58 14.51 -8.99 13.98
CA SER A 58 13.57 -9.68 14.86
C SER A 58 13.12 -11.04 14.29
N PRO A 59 13.04 -12.11 15.11
CA PRO A 59 12.57 -13.43 14.69
C PRO A 59 11.11 -13.49 14.20
N ASP A 60 10.29 -12.50 14.57
CA ASP A 60 8.87 -12.47 14.21
C ASP A 60 8.63 -12.08 12.74
N GLU A 61 9.64 -11.57 12.05
CA GLU A 61 9.52 -11.10 10.67
C GLU A 61 9.36 -12.22 9.66
N GLU A 62 10.08 -13.33 9.82
CA GLU A 62 9.98 -14.45 8.88
C GLU A 62 8.54 -15.00 8.87
N ARG A 63 7.88 -15.03 10.04
CA ARG A 63 6.47 -15.43 10.13
C ARG A 63 5.56 -14.43 9.44
N PHE A 64 5.84 -13.14 9.59
CA PHE A 64 5.07 -12.09 8.92
C PHE A 64 5.22 -12.16 7.39
N PHE A 65 6.44 -12.32 6.87
CA PHE A 65 6.68 -12.47 5.43
C PHE A 65 6.04 -13.74 4.87
N HIS A 66 6.10 -14.85 5.61
CA HIS A 66 5.40 -16.08 5.24
C HIS A 66 3.87 -15.90 5.24
N ALA A 67 3.32 -15.14 6.20
CA ALA A 67 1.89 -14.83 6.21
C ALA A 67 1.49 -13.99 4.99
N LEU A 68 2.23 -12.93 4.66
CA LEU A 68 1.97 -12.09 3.49
C LEU A 68 1.97 -12.90 2.18
N THR A 69 2.97 -13.76 2.01
CA THR A 69 3.06 -14.63 0.83
C THR A 69 1.92 -15.66 0.79
N GLY A 70 1.51 -16.21 1.94
CA GLY A 70 0.35 -17.08 2.04
C GLY A 70 -0.98 -16.40 1.72
N ILE A 71 -1.10 -15.09 1.97
CA ILE A 71 -2.27 -14.26 1.61
C ILE A 71 -2.31 -13.98 0.11
N GLY A 72 -1.14 -13.95 -0.56
CA GLY A 72 -1.02 -13.69 -2.00
C GLY A 72 -0.21 -12.44 -2.36
N TYR A 73 0.46 -11.82 -1.39
CA TYR A 73 1.41 -10.74 -1.67
C TYR A 73 2.77 -11.27 -2.10
N GLU A 74 3.36 -10.63 -3.11
CA GLU A 74 4.79 -10.65 -3.33
C GLU A 74 5.47 -9.73 -2.31
N THR A 75 6.47 -10.21 -1.59
CA THR A 75 7.17 -9.40 -0.59
C THR A 75 8.44 -8.80 -1.18
N LYS A 76 8.59 -7.47 -1.07
CA LYS A 76 9.84 -6.76 -1.37
C LYS A 76 10.46 -6.29 -0.07
N ILE A 77 11.62 -6.89 0.26
CA ILE A 77 12.30 -6.69 1.55
C ILE A 77 13.51 -5.77 1.36
N LYS A 78 13.61 -4.73 2.19
CA LYS A 78 14.77 -3.82 2.24
C LYS A 78 15.38 -3.85 3.63
N ASP A 79 16.69 -4.08 3.70
CA ASP A 79 17.41 -4.00 4.97
C ASP A 79 17.65 -2.53 5.33
N ILE A 80 17.58 -2.20 6.63
CA ILE A 80 17.89 -0.87 7.12
C ILE A 80 19.36 -0.56 6.82
N LYS A 81 19.60 0.42 5.93
CA LYS A 81 20.95 0.92 5.66
C LYS A 81 21.24 2.09 6.58
N THR A 82 22.29 1.95 7.38
CA THR A 82 22.89 3.06 8.13
C THR A 82 23.96 3.69 7.24
N PHE A 83 23.75 4.95 6.86
CA PHE A 83 24.70 5.70 6.05
C PHE A 83 25.83 6.27 6.92
N GLY A 84 26.96 6.62 6.30
CA GLY A 84 28.15 7.11 7.00
C GLY A 84 27.97 8.44 7.75
N ASP A 85 26.87 9.15 7.49
CA ASP A 85 26.43 10.36 8.19
C ASP A 85 25.53 10.07 9.40
N GLY A 86 25.28 8.78 9.71
CA GLY A 86 24.39 8.34 10.78
C GLY A 86 22.91 8.36 10.40
N SER A 87 22.55 8.81 9.19
CA SER A 87 21.17 8.76 8.71
C SER A 87 20.77 7.32 8.41
N LYS A 88 19.54 6.96 8.82
CA LYS A 88 18.90 5.69 8.43
C LYS A 88 17.87 6.03 7.38
N LYS A 89 18.08 5.60 6.14
CA LYS A 89 17.06 5.65 5.10
C LYS A 89 16.63 4.23 4.76
N ALA A 90 15.36 3.94 5.03
CA ALA A 90 14.77 2.66 4.70
C ALA A 90 13.40 2.78 4.03
N ASP A 91 13.00 3.95 3.51
CA ASP A 91 11.73 4.09 2.79
C ASP A 91 11.67 3.24 1.51
N TRP A 92 10.46 2.94 1.06
CA TRP A 92 10.22 2.21 -0.18
C TRP A 92 9.74 3.12 -1.31
N ASP A 93 9.67 4.43 -1.11
CA ASP A 93 8.92 5.36 -1.96
C ASP A 93 9.34 5.31 -3.41
N VAL A 94 10.65 5.32 -3.66
CA VAL A 94 11.21 5.21 -5.02
C VAL A 94 10.89 3.84 -5.63
N GLY A 95 11.06 2.77 -4.86
CA GLY A 95 10.81 1.41 -5.35
C GLY A 95 9.35 1.19 -5.69
N MET A 96 8.45 1.55 -4.76
CA MET A 96 7.01 1.47 -4.95
C MET A 96 6.54 2.34 -6.12
N SER A 97 7.08 3.55 -6.28
CA SER A 97 6.77 4.41 -7.43
C SER A 97 7.20 3.80 -8.76
N LEU A 98 8.40 3.22 -8.84
CA LEU A 98 8.89 2.58 -10.06
C LEU A 98 8.06 1.34 -10.43
N ASP A 99 7.69 0.54 -9.45
CA ASP A 99 6.83 -0.63 -9.65
C ASP A 99 5.42 -0.22 -10.10
N ALA A 100 4.84 0.82 -9.49
CA ALA A 100 3.54 1.35 -9.88
C ALA A 100 3.52 1.83 -11.34
N VAL A 101 4.52 2.61 -11.75
CA VAL A 101 4.68 3.07 -13.14
C VAL A 101 4.90 1.89 -14.10
N SER A 102 5.68 0.90 -13.69
CA SER A 102 5.92 -0.30 -14.51
C SER A 102 4.68 -1.18 -14.66
N LEU A 103 3.80 -1.21 -13.65
CA LEU A 103 2.55 -1.96 -13.67
C LEU A 103 1.43 -1.23 -14.41
N ALA A 104 1.48 0.10 -14.50
CA ALA A 104 0.48 0.93 -15.15
C ALA A 104 -0.03 0.39 -16.51
N PRO A 105 0.82 -0.02 -17.47
CA PRO A 105 0.33 -0.55 -18.77
C PRO A 105 -0.38 -1.92 -18.67
N HIS A 106 -0.31 -2.60 -17.52
CA HIS A 106 -0.82 -3.95 -17.31
C HIS A 106 -2.09 -4.01 -16.45
N VAL A 107 -2.53 -2.87 -15.90
CA VAL A 107 -3.68 -2.78 -15.00
C VAL A 107 -4.59 -1.64 -15.38
N ASP A 108 -5.83 -1.72 -14.92
CA ASP A 108 -6.83 -0.67 -15.10
C ASP A 108 -6.95 0.18 -13.82
N THR A 109 -6.51 -0.38 -12.67
CA THR A 109 -6.49 0.30 -11.37
C THR A 109 -5.25 -0.05 -10.57
N VAL A 110 -4.68 0.97 -9.91
CA VAL A 110 -3.64 0.81 -8.89
C VAL A 110 -4.20 1.25 -7.55
N VAL A 111 -4.14 0.37 -6.55
CA VAL A 111 -4.51 0.67 -5.16
C VAL A 111 -3.23 0.83 -4.35
N LEU A 112 -3.02 2.03 -3.82
CA LEU A 112 -1.93 2.37 -2.90
C LEU A 112 -2.41 2.22 -1.45
N CYS A 113 -1.90 1.24 -0.73
CA CYS A 113 -2.19 1.11 0.71
C CYS A 113 -1.10 1.86 1.49
N THR A 114 -1.25 3.18 1.57
CA THR A 114 -0.37 4.11 2.31
C THR A 114 -1.11 5.43 2.54
N GLY A 115 -0.79 6.13 3.63
CA GLY A 115 -1.24 7.49 3.91
C GLY A 115 -0.23 8.57 3.50
N ASP A 116 0.89 8.21 2.88
CA ASP A 116 2.00 9.13 2.61
C ASP A 116 1.72 10.09 1.43
N GLY A 117 1.83 11.39 1.71
CA GLY A 117 1.63 12.48 0.74
C GLY A 117 2.67 12.51 -0.39
N ASP A 118 3.85 11.93 -0.20
CA ASP A 118 4.91 11.93 -1.22
C ASP A 118 4.49 11.16 -2.50
N PHE A 119 3.47 10.30 -2.41
CA PHE A 119 2.90 9.62 -3.58
C PHE A 119 1.87 10.44 -4.37
N ALA A 120 1.51 11.66 -3.96
CA ALA A 120 0.54 12.48 -4.71
C ALA A 120 0.98 12.74 -6.16
N ARG A 121 2.29 12.94 -6.36
CA ARG A 121 2.92 13.08 -7.68
C ARG A 121 2.83 11.80 -8.52
N LEU A 122 3.00 10.64 -7.88
CA LEU A 122 2.81 9.33 -8.52
C LEU A 122 1.36 9.16 -8.97
N CYS A 123 0.40 9.46 -8.10
CA CYS A 123 -1.04 9.35 -8.41
C CYS A 123 -1.38 10.17 -9.65
N THR A 124 -0.92 11.42 -9.71
CA THR A 124 -1.10 12.30 -10.88
C THR A 124 -0.53 11.66 -12.14
N HIS A 125 0.69 11.10 -12.08
CA HIS A 125 1.33 10.45 -13.23
C HIS A 125 0.56 9.21 -13.73
N LEU A 126 0.10 8.35 -12.81
CA LEU A 126 -0.68 7.15 -13.15
C LEU A 126 -2.01 7.50 -13.82
N ARG A 127 -2.72 8.52 -13.30
CA ARG A 127 -3.95 9.02 -13.94
C ARG A 127 -3.70 9.55 -15.34
N HIS A 128 -2.59 10.27 -15.57
CA HIS A 128 -2.19 10.70 -16.92
C HIS A 128 -1.90 9.52 -17.87
N ALA A 129 -1.45 8.39 -17.33
CA ALA A 129 -1.28 7.14 -18.08
C ALA A 129 -2.61 6.38 -18.31
N GLY A 130 -3.75 6.91 -17.86
CA GLY A 130 -5.07 6.30 -18.01
C GLY A 130 -5.42 5.25 -16.96
N VAL A 131 -4.63 5.15 -15.88
CA VAL A 131 -4.87 4.22 -14.78
C VAL A 131 -5.68 4.90 -13.69
N ARG A 132 -6.75 4.26 -13.23
CA ARG A 132 -7.48 4.71 -12.03
C ARG A 132 -6.60 4.50 -10.80
N VAL A 133 -6.49 5.50 -9.95
CA VAL A 133 -5.70 5.43 -8.72
C VAL A 133 -6.63 5.45 -7.53
N GLU A 134 -6.49 4.48 -6.64
CA GLU A 134 -7.20 4.43 -5.37
C GLU A 134 -6.18 4.39 -4.23
N ALA A 135 -6.55 4.92 -3.06
CA ALA A 135 -5.76 4.79 -1.85
C ALA A 135 -6.58 4.14 -0.73
N MET A 136 -5.89 3.38 0.12
CA MET A 136 -6.46 2.84 1.36
C MET A 136 -5.53 3.17 2.52
N ALA A 137 -6.02 3.94 3.48
CA ALA A 137 -5.27 4.33 4.68
C ALA A 137 -6.21 4.70 5.82
N PHE A 138 -5.68 4.83 7.04
CA PHE A 138 -6.41 5.47 8.14
C PHE A 138 -6.41 6.98 7.90
N ARG A 139 -7.59 7.56 7.70
CA ARG A 139 -7.75 8.98 7.35
C ARG A 139 -7.03 9.93 8.31
N GLU A 140 -6.98 9.59 9.60
CA GLU A 140 -6.30 10.40 10.62
C GLU A 140 -4.77 10.48 10.44
N SER A 141 -4.19 9.58 9.66
CA SER A 141 -2.76 9.53 9.34
C SER A 141 -2.44 9.83 7.87
N ALA A 142 -3.47 10.00 7.04
CA ALA A 142 -3.29 10.22 5.61
C ALA A 142 -3.06 11.72 5.32
N ALA A 143 -2.14 12.01 4.42
CA ALA A 143 -1.94 13.36 3.92
C ALA A 143 -3.12 13.79 3.04
N GLU A 144 -3.65 14.99 3.27
CA GLU A 144 -4.74 15.59 2.47
C GLU A 144 -4.37 15.63 0.97
N GLU A 145 -3.11 15.98 0.67
CA GLU A 145 -2.59 16.02 -0.71
C GLU A 145 -2.67 14.65 -1.43
N LEU A 146 -2.51 13.54 -0.69
CA LEU A 146 -2.68 12.20 -1.26
C LEU A 146 -4.15 11.97 -1.60
N GLU A 147 -5.06 12.27 -0.67
CA GLU A 147 -6.50 12.08 -0.84
C GLU A 147 -7.03 12.89 -2.04
N GLU A 148 -6.58 14.13 -2.21
CA GLU A 148 -6.95 14.97 -3.36
C GLU A 148 -6.38 14.45 -4.70
N SER A 149 -5.33 13.63 -4.65
CA SER A 149 -4.63 13.13 -5.84
C SER A 149 -5.16 11.80 -6.37
N VAL A 150 -6.04 11.11 -5.63
CA VAL A 150 -6.59 9.80 -6.01
C VAL A 150 -8.02 9.91 -6.58
N ASP A 151 -8.44 8.91 -7.36
CA ASP A 151 -9.81 8.78 -7.87
C ASP A 151 -10.78 8.12 -6.86
N GLY A 152 -10.25 7.61 -5.74
CA GLY A 152 -11.02 7.00 -4.67
C GLY A 152 -10.15 6.77 -3.44
N PHE A 153 -10.70 7.06 -2.26
CA PHE A 153 -10.04 6.86 -0.99
C PHE A 153 -10.93 5.98 -0.10
N THR A 154 -10.39 4.84 0.35
CA THR A 154 -11.05 3.99 1.34
C THR A 154 -10.43 4.26 2.69
N ASP A 155 -11.25 4.76 3.61
CA ASP A 155 -10.84 5.03 4.97
C ASP A 155 -10.90 3.75 5.81
N LEU A 156 -9.74 3.24 6.21
CA LEU A 156 -9.64 2.04 7.05
C LEU A 156 -10.22 2.26 8.45
N SER A 157 -10.34 3.52 8.88
CA SER A 157 -10.89 3.92 10.18
C SER A 157 -12.41 3.78 10.26
N GLU A 158 -13.11 3.64 9.14
CA GLU A 158 -14.55 3.41 9.10
C GLU A 158 -14.93 1.99 9.55
N ASP A 159 -14.05 1.01 9.35
CA ASP A 159 -14.25 -0.38 9.80
C ASP A 159 -12.96 -0.98 10.39
N PRO A 160 -12.54 -0.51 11.57
CA PRO A 160 -11.32 -0.98 12.21
C PRO A 160 -11.43 -2.45 12.64
N ASN A 161 -12.62 -3.02 12.77
CA ASN A 161 -12.79 -4.43 13.12
C ASN A 161 -12.53 -5.35 11.94
N ARG A 162 -12.75 -4.88 10.71
CA ARG A 162 -12.39 -5.60 9.50
C ARG A 162 -10.89 -5.55 9.21
N TYR A 163 -10.27 -4.38 9.36
CA TYR A 163 -8.89 -4.16 8.88
C TYR A 163 -7.80 -4.32 9.94
N LEU A 164 -8.16 -4.54 11.20
CA LEU A 164 -7.19 -4.71 12.30
C LEU A 164 -7.37 -6.03 13.05
N LEU A 165 -6.24 -6.57 13.53
CA LEU A 165 -6.11 -7.72 14.43
C LEU A 165 -5.93 -7.26 15.87
#